data_AF-A0A6L7A3V9-F1
#
_entry.id   AF-A0A6L7A3V9-F1
#
_cell.length_a   1.000
_cell.length_b   1.000
_cell.length_c   1.000
_cell.angle_alpha   90.00
_cell.angle_beta   90.00
_cell.angle_gamma   90.00
#
_symmetry.space_group_name_H-M   'P 1'
#
loop_
_entity.id
_entity.type
_entity.pdbx_description
1 polymer ?
#
loop_
_entity_poly.entity_id
_entity_poly.type
_entity_poly.pdbx_seq_one_letter_code
_entity_poly.pdbx_strand_id
1 'polypeptide(L)'
;ANQTIRAFTEAALKVSPTGKQNSFASRAYASWALAEKGTDQPRSLAAAFYEPINGTRQLDVAVQRITTLRENMNTVYEQKTECASFDVMNKQGSMKDVLDFICA
;
A
#
# COMPACT_ATOMS: atom_id res chain seq x y z
N ALA A 1 6.36 19.34 -9.53
CA ALA A 1 5.88 17.94 -9.61
C ALA A 1 5.77 17.30 -8.22
N ASN A 2 6.82 17.33 -7.40
CA ASN A 2 6.87 16.60 -6.12
C ASN A 2 5.77 17.02 -5.14
N GLN A 3 5.43 18.31 -5.07
CA GLN A 3 4.31 18.78 -4.24
C GLN A 3 2.96 18.16 -4.64
N THR A 4 2.72 18.00 -5.95
CA THR A 4 1.50 17.37 -6.48
C THR A 4 1.47 15.87 -6.17
N ILE A 5 2.59 15.16 -6.36
CA ILE A 5 2.71 13.73 -6.05
C ILE A 5 2.51 13.47 -4.55
N ARG A 6 3.10 14.33 -3.71
CA ARG A 6 2.91 14.27 -2.25
C ARG A 6 1.45 14.42 -1.87
N ALA A 7 0.80 15.48 -2.34
CA ALA A 7 -0.59 15.77 -2.01
C ALA A 7 -1.54 14.67 -2.50
N PHE A 8 -1.31 14.15 -3.71
CA PHE A 8 -2.07 13.03 -4.25
C PHE A 8 -1.94 11.77 -3.40
N THR A 9 -0.72 11.42 -3.00
CA THR A 9 -0.48 10.22 -2.19
C THR A 9 -1.02 10.39 -0.78
N GLU A 10 -0.88 11.57 -0.18
CA GLU A 10 -1.49 11.88 1.11
C GLU A 10 -3.01 11.75 1.07
N ALA A 11 -3.65 12.24 0.01
CA ALA A 11 -5.09 12.09 -0.20
C ALA A 11 -5.48 10.60 -0.32
N ALA A 12 -4.76 9.81 -1.11
CA ALA A 12 -5.02 8.38 -1.28
C ALA A 12 -4.93 7.59 0.04
N LEU A 13 -4.08 8.03 0.96
CA LEU A 13 -3.88 7.37 2.26
C LEU A 13 -4.88 7.80 3.35
N LYS A 14 -5.46 9.00 3.23
CA LYS A 14 -6.30 9.60 4.30
C LYS A 14 -7.77 9.80 3.93
N VAL A 15 -8.09 9.93 2.64
CA VAL A 15 -9.43 10.36 2.20
C VAL A 15 -10.27 9.13 1.86
N SER A 16 -11.34 8.90 2.63
CA SER A 16 -12.35 7.88 2.32
C SER A 16 -13.47 8.45 1.42
N PRO A 17 -14.07 7.64 0.52
CA PRO A 17 -15.24 8.06 -0.26
C PRO A 17 -16.41 8.51 0.63
N THR A 18 -17.20 9.49 0.16
CA THR A 18 -18.31 10.10 0.94
C THR A 18 -19.60 9.29 0.97
N GLY A 19 -19.67 8.19 0.21
CA GLY A 19 -20.86 7.35 0.09
C GLY A 19 -21.33 6.77 1.43
N LYS A 20 -22.59 7.01 1.80
CA LYS A 20 -23.22 6.55 3.04
C LYS A 20 -22.42 6.85 4.34
N GLN A 21 -21.53 7.84 4.34
CA GLN A 21 -20.80 8.24 5.56
C GLN A 21 -21.75 8.68 6.69
N ASN A 22 -22.88 9.30 6.37
CA ASN A 22 -23.88 9.68 7.39
C ASN A 22 -24.54 8.48 8.07
N SER A 23 -24.46 7.28 7.47
CA SER A 23 -25.09 6.06 7.98
C SER A 23 -24.07 5.06 8.55
N PHE A 24 -22.82 5.05 8.06
CA PHE A 24 -21.79 4.08 8.47
C PHE A 24 -20.49 4.71 9.00
N ALA A 25 -20.34 6.04 8.90
CA ALA A 25 -19.25 6.85 9.46
C ALA A 25 -17.81 6.35 9.17
N SER A 26 -17.58 5.61 8.09
CA SER A 26 -16.25 5.13 7.75
C SER A 26 -15.36 6.29 7.28
N ARG A 27 -14.43 6.71 8.15
CA ARG A 27 -13.36 7.67 7.91
C ARG A 27 -12.01 7.01 8.19
N ALA A 28 -11.73 5.92 7.47
CA ALA A 28 -10.56 5.10 7.72
C ALA A 28 -9.34 5.67 6.99
N TYR A 29 -8.25 5.86 7.73
CA TYR A 29 -6.91 5.92 7.14
C TYR A 29 -6.50 4.53 6.65
N ALA A 30 -5.61 4.49 5.66
CA ALA A 30 -5.01 3.24 5.22
C ALA A 30 -4.31 2.53 6.39
N SER A 31 -4.62 1.25 6.62
CA SER A 31 -3.99 0.45 7.69
C SER A 31 -2.60 -0.06 7.29
N TRP A 32 -2.31 -0.09 6.00
CA TRP A 32 -1.04 -0.51 5.43
C TRP A 32 -0.84 0.17 4.07
N ALA A 33 0.40 0.51 3.74
CA ALA A 33 0.76 0.98 2.41
C ALA A 33 2.19 0.58 2.04
N LEU A 34 2.43 0.41 0.74
CA LEU A 34 3.72 0.17 0.14
C LEU A 34 3.85 1.06 -1.09
N ALA A 35 4.94 1.80 -1.17
CA ALA A 35 5.37 2.51 -2.36
C ALA A 35 6.62 1.82 -2.91
N GLU A 36 6.63 1.60 -4.22
CA GLU A 36 7.76 1.06 -4.96
C GLU A 36 8.28 2.10 -5.95
N LYS A 37 9.61 2.24 -6.07
CA LYS A 37 10.28 3.10 -7.05
C LYS A 37 11.37 2.31 -7.76
N GLY A 38 11.40 2.41 -9.08
CA GLY A 38 12.35 1.72 -9.94
C GLY A 38 12.23 2.18 -11.40
N THR A 39 13.12 1.68 -12.25
CA THR A 39 13.14 1.96 -13.69
C THR A 39 12.37 0.94 -14.51
N ASP A 40 12.01 -0.19 -13.90
CA ASP A 40 11.24 -1.25 -14.53
C ASP A 40 9.78 -0.83 -14.77
N GLN A 41 9.09 -1.59 -15.62
CA GLN A 41 7.68 -1.35 -15.90
C GLN A 41 6.83 -1.48 -14.62
N PRO A 42 5.88 -0.54 -14.37
CA PRO A 42 4.96 -0.64 -13.26
C PRO A 42 4.21 -1.97 -13.28
N ARG A 43 4.12 -2.61 -12.11
CA ARG A 43 3.51 -3.94 -11.94
C ARG A 43 2.30 -3.87 -11.02
N SER A 44 1.34 -4.77 -11.24
CA SER A 44 0.19 -4.94 -10.36
C SER A 44 0.40 -6.12 -9.42
N LEU A 45 0.14 -5.90 -8.12
CA LEU A 45 0.13 -6.96 -7.11
C LEU A 45 -1.28 -7.50 -6.83
N ALA A 46 -2.28 -7.12 -7.62
CA ALA A 46 -3.68 -7.53 -7.40
C ALA A 46 -3.90 -9.05 -7.44
N ALA A 47 -3.03 -9.79 -8.15
CA ALA A 47 -3.08 -11.25 -8.21
C ALA A 47 -2.92 -11.92 -6.84
N ALA A 48 -2.34 -11.23 -5.85
CA ALA A 48 -2.25 -11.71 -4.45
C ALA A 48 -3.64 -11.94 -3.83
N PHE A 49 -4.69 -11.37 -4.42
CA PHE A 49 -6.06 -11.37 -3.92
C PHE A 49 -7.06 -12.01 -4.89
N TYR A 50 -6.59 -12.69 -5.95
CA TYR A 50 -7.50 -13.45 -6.83
C TYR A 50 -8.21 -14.58 -6.08
N GLU A 51 -7.49 -15.24 -5.17
CA GLU A 51 -8.12 -16.10 -4.17
C GLU A 51 -8.64 -15.23 -3.02
N PRO A 52 -9.95 -15.27 -2.69
CA PRO A 52 -10.52 -14.49 -1.61
C PRO A 52 -9.81 -14.73 -0.26
N ILE A 53 -9.78 -13.69 0.57
CA ILE A 53 -9.28 -13.79 1.95
C ILE A 53 -10.47 -14.09 2.86
N ASN A 54 -10.43 -15.24 3.52
CA ASN A 54 -11.47 -15.71 4.45
C ASN A 54 -10.96 -15.68 5.90
N GLY A 55 -11.90 -15.68 6.86
CA GLY A 55 -11.59 -15.70 8.29
C GLY A 55 -11.48 -14.31 8.93
N THR A 56 -10.98 -14.26 10.16
CA THR A 56 -10.96 -13.06 11.03
C THR A 56 -9.67 -12.25 10.93
N ARG A 57 -8.56 -12.87 10.50
CA ARG A 57 -7.23 -12.22 10.38
C ARG A 57 -6.98 -11.66 8.97
N GLN A 58 -7.99 -11.01 8.41
CA GLN A 58 -7.97 -10.64 6.98
C GLN A 58 -6.82 -9.71 6.62
N LEU A 59 -6.54 -8.70 7.47
CA LEU A 59 -5.48 -7.73 7.21
C LEU A 59 -4.08 -8.36 7.26
N ASP A 60 -3.80 -9.17 8.29
CA ASP A 60 -2.52 -9.91 8.40
C ASP A 60 -2.27 -10.79 7.17
N VAL A 61 -3.29 -11.56 6.76
CA VAL A 61 -3.22 -12.42 5.59
C VAL A 61 -3.06 -11.61 4.31
N ALA A 62 -3.71 -10.45 4.21
CA ALA A 62 -3.59 -9.57 3.05
C ALA A 62 -2.16 -9.04 2.90
N VAL A 63 -1.59 -8.52 4.00
CA VAL A 63 -0.21 -8.01 4.05
C VAL A 63 0.79 -9.12 3.73
N GLN A 64 0.60 -10.33 4.27
CA GLN A 64 1.45 -11.48 3.96
C GLN A 64 1.39 -11.86 2.48
N ARG A 65 0.18 -11.96 1.89
CA ARG A 65 0.03 -12.39 0.49
C ARG A 65 0.62 -11.37 -0.49
N ILE A 66 0.37 -10.07 -0.28
CA ILE A 66 0.88 -9.02 -1.18
C ILE A 66 2.40 -8.90 -1.12
N THR A 67 2.99 -9.00 0.09
CA THR A 67 4.46 -8.97 0.25
C THR A 67 5.11 -10.23 -0.31
N THR A 68 4.51 -11.41 -0.12
CA THR A 68 5.01 -12.66 -0.72
C THR A 68 4.99 -12.58 -2.25
N LEU A 69 3.90 -12.11 -2.85
CA LEU A 69 3.84 -11.95 -4.31
C LEU A 69 4.91 -10.97 -4.80
N ARG A 70 5.08 -9.84 -4.10
CA ARG A 70 6.12 -8.85 -4.41
C ARG A 70 7.51 -9.47 -4.42
N GLU A 71 7.87 -10.22 -3.39
CA GLU A 71 9.20 -10.87 -3.32
C GLU A 71 9.37 -11.96 -4.38
N ASN A 72 8.32 -12.70 -4.69
CA ASN A 72 8.35 -13.65 -5.80
C ASN A 72 8.60 -12.95 -7.13
N MET A 73 7.96 -11.80 -7.38
CA MET A 73 8.20 -11.01 -8.59
C MET A 73 9.62 -10.44 -8.61
N ASN A 74 10.13 -9.90 -7.49
CA ASN A 74 11.52 -9.46 -7.38
C ASN A 74 12.50 -10.58 -7.72
N THR A 75 12.23 -11.79 -7.22
CA THR A 75 13.09 -12.96 -7.44
C THR A 75 13.03 -13.44 -8.89
N VAL A 76 11.84 -13.66 -9.43
CA VAL A 76 11.64 -14.24 -10.78
C VAL A 76 12.08 -13.29 -11.89
N TYR A 77 11.88 -11.99 -11.72
CA TYR A 77 12.26 -10.98 -12.70
C TYR A 77 13.61 -10.33 -12.39
N GLU A 78 14.32 -10.79 -11.36
CA GLU A 78 15.60 -10.24 -10.90
C GLU A 78 15.55 -8.73 -10.61
N GLN A 79 14.39 -8.24 -10.18
CA GLN A 79 14.15 -6.82 -9.94
C GLN A 79 14.63 -6.40 -8.55
N LYS A 80 15.34 -5.26 -8.50
CA LYS A 80 15.72 -4.60 -7.24
C LYS A 80 14.95 -3.30 -7.12
N THR A 81 13.74 -3.41 -6.60
CA THR A 81 12.84 -2.26 -6.46
C THR A 81 12.99 -1.65 -5.08
N GLU A 82 13.39 -0.38 -5.02
CA GLU A 82 13.37 0.38 -3.77
C GLU A 82 11.94 0.51 -3.27
N CYS A 83 11.75 0.46 -1.95
CA CYS A 83 10.42 0.60 -1.39
C CYS A 83 10.42 1.28 -0.03
N ALA A 84 9.29 1.93 0.27
CA ALA A 84 8.94 2.41 1.60
C ALA A 84 7.52 1.95 1.93
N SER A 85 7.29 1.58 3.19
CA SER A 85 5.99 1.09 3.66
C SER A 85 5.71 1.50 5.09
N PHE A 86 4.43 1.43 5.49
CA PHE A 86 4.03 1.46 6.89
C PHE A 86 2.97 0.41 7.17
N ASP A 87 2.90 0.00 8.43
CA ASP A 87 1.92 -0.94 8.97
C ASP A 87 1.40 -0.39 10.31
N VAL A 88 0.11 -0.04 10.33
CA VAL A 88 -0.55 0.53 11.51
C VAL A 88 -0.75 -0.53 12.60
N MET A 89 -1.02 -1.78 12.23
CA MET A 89 -1.30 -2.86 13.19
C MET A 89 -0.05 -3.24 13.97
N ASN A 90 1.10 -3.21 13.29
CA ASN A 90 2.39 -3.58 13.88
C ASN A 90 3.21 -2.37 14.36
N LYS A 91 2.69 -1.14 14.20
CA LYS A 91 3.38 0.12 14.52
C LYS A 91 4.76 0.21 13.84
N GLN A 92 4.81 -0.07 12.54
CA GLN A 92 6.04 -0.08 11.74
C GLN A 92 6.01 0.97 10.64
N GLY A 93 7.16 1.59 10.39
CA GLY A 93 7.31 2.66 9.40
C GLY A 93 6.48 3.90 9.72
N SER A 94 6.38 4.81 8.76
CA SER A 94 5.51 5.96 8.88
C SER A 94 5.00 6.44 7.52
N MET A 95 3.85 7.12 7.53
CA MET A 95 3.35 7.82 6.35
C MET A 95 4.35 8.87 5.85
N LYS A 96 5.10 9.52 6.77
CA LYS A 96 6.12 10.49 6.39
C LYS A 96 7.20 9.84 5.54
N ASP A 97 7.69 8.66 5.91
CA ASP A 97 8.74 7.95 5.17
C ASP A 97 8.26 7.61 3.76
N VAL A 98 7.01 7.13 3.61
CA VAL A 98 6.41 6.86 2.29
C VAL A 98 6.28 8.14 1.47
N LEU A 99 5.82 9.25 2.06
CA LEU A 99 5.66 10.52 1.36
C LEU A 99 6.99 11.17 0.99
N ASP A 100 8.03 11.02 1.81
CA ASP A 100 9.36 11.53 1.53
C ASP A 100 10.03 10.64 0.45
N PHE A 101 9.84 9.33 0.49
CA PHE A 101 10.33 8.36 -0.51
C PHE A 101 9.83 8.63 -1.94
N ILE A 102 8.54 8.89 -2.12
CA ILE A 102 7.95 9.19 -3.44
C ILE A 102 8.31 10.58 -3.97
N CYS A 103 8.78 11.48 -3.09
CA CYS A 103 9.12 12.86 -3.45
C CYS A 103 10.63 13.06 -3.66
N ALA A 104 11.44 12.05 -3.33
CA ALA A 104 12.88 12.02 -3.55
C ALA A 104 13.18 11.62 -5.00
#